data_AF-A0A9D9DZ42-F1
#
_entry.id   AF-A0A9D9DZ42-F1
#
_cell.length_a   1.000
_cell.length_b   1.000
_cell.length_c   1.000
_cell.angle_alpha   90.00
_cell.angle_beta   90.00
_cell.angle_gamma   90.00
#
_symmetry.space_group_name_H-M   'P 1'
#
loop_
_entity.id
_entity.type
_entity.pdbx_description
1 polymer ?
#
loop_
_entity_poly.entity_id
_entity_poly.type
_entity_poly.pdbx_seq_one_letter_code
_entity_poly.pdbx_strand_id
1 'polypeptide(L)'
;MTASIVVEKITTAVRATVDAYSAQEQAEIRLQTTLKATQNAVGMSASELLDLADSLQKVTAYSDQEIIAVEGILAATRKVGRDVMPEATNAVLNMAAAIGEEATLAAERLAQALADPAGEIESLKEAGIQLTEAQSENVKGVQEQNGIYSAQKIILKEIAGYGYSHC
;
A
#
# COMPACT_ATOMS: atom_id res chain seq x y z
N MET A 1 25.97 24.38 30.76
CA MET A 1 24.89 23.40 30.55
C MET A 1 24.33 23.41 29.12
N THR A 2 24.48 24.46 28.32
CA THR A 2 23.93 24.54 26.95
C THR A 2 24.74 23.79 25.87
N ALA A 3 26.06 23.71 25.98
CA ALA A 3 26.91 23.03 24.99
C ALA A 3 26.70 21.50 24.95
N SER A 4 26.43 20.86 26.10
CA SER A 4 26.21 19.41 26.17
C SER A 4 24.92 18.99 25.46
N ILE A 5 23.86 19.80 25.57
CA ILE A 5 22.56 19.54 24.93
C ILE A 5 22.67 19.66 23.40
N VAL A 6 23.50 20.59 22.90
CA VAL A 6 23.70 20.78 21.45
C VAL A 6 24.48 19.61 20.85
N VAL A 7 25.54 19.13 21.51
CA VAL A 7 26.32 17.97 21.04
C VAL A 7 25.50 16.68 21.10
N GLU A 8 24.68 16.49 22.13
CA GLU A 8 23.80 15.33 22.27
C GLU A 8 22.70 15.33 21.20
N LYS A 9 22.06 16.48 20.92
CA LYS A 9 21.09 16.62 19.82
C LYS A 9 21.70 16.39 18.44
N ILE A 10 22.91 16.90 18.19
CA ILE A 10 23.62 16.69 16.92
C ILE A 10 24.01 15.21 16.75
N THR A 11 24.48 14.56 17.81
CA THR A 11 24.85 13.13 17.75
C THR A 11 23.64 12.24 17.51
N THR A 12 22.50 12.54 18.15
CA THR A 12 21.23 11.84 17.92
C THR A 12 20.70 12.08 16.50
N ALA A 13 20.79 13.32 15.98
CA ALA A 13 20.39 13.62 14.61
C ALA A 13 21.24 12.88 13.57
N VAL A 14 22.57 12.85 13.75
CA VAL A 14 23.49 12.15 12.83
C VAL A 14 23.24 10.63 12.85
N ARG A 15 23.06 10.03 14.04
CA ARG A 15 22.72 8.60 14.15
C ARG A 15 21.36 8.30 13.51
N ALA A 16 20.35 9.12 13.76
CA ALA A 16 19.03 8.96 13.14
C ALA A 16 19.10 9.02 11.61
N THR A 17 19.92 9.89 11.02
CA THR A 17 20.15 9.86 9.57
C THR A 17 20.82 8.58 9.08
N VAL A 18 21.90 8.12 9.74
CA VAL A 18 22.60 6.88 9.34
C VAL A 18 21.67 5.66 9.44
N ASP A 19 20.88 5.57 10.51
CA ASP A 19 19.92 4.50 10.71
C ASP A 19 18.80 4.56 9.65
N ALA A 20 18.29 5.75 9.33
CA ALA A 20 17.29 5.94 8.27
C ALA A 20 17.82 5.54 6.88
N TYR A 21 19.05 5.91 6.52
CA TYR A 21 19.68 5.47 5.27
C TYR A 21 19.80 3.94 5.21
N SER A 22 20.21 3.29 6.30
CA SER A 22 20.33 1.84 6.35
C SER A 22 18.97 1.12 6.24
N ALA A 23 17.91 1.72 6.79
CA ALA A 23 16.56 1.19 6.72
C ALA A 23 15.95 1.35 5.31
N GLN A 24 16.26 2.45 4.63
CA GLN A 24 15.85 2.71 3.24
C GLN A 24 16.49 1.70 2.28
N GLU A 25 17.81 1.50 2.38
CA GLU A 25 18.52 0.49 1.58
C GLU A 25 17.92 -0.90 1.77
N GLN A 26 17.58 -1.27 3.01
CA GLN A 26 16.91 -2.54 3.29
C GLN A 26 15.51 -2.63 2.68
N ALA A 27 14.71 -1.56 2.70
CA ALA A 27 13.38 -1.53 2.11
C ALA A 27 13.46 -1.71 0.58
N GLU A 28 14.41 -1.03 -0.07
CA GLU A 28 14.69 -1.18 -1.50
C GLU A 28 15.12 -2.60 -1.88
N ILE A 29 16.03 -3.20 -1.10
CA ILE A 29 16.48 -4.58 -1.32
C ILE A 29 15.31 -5.56 -1.20
N ARG A 30 14.44 -5.39 -0.19
CA ARG A 30 13.24 -6.21 -0.02
C ARG A 30 12.31 -6.07 -1.22
N LEU A 31 12.02 -4.85 -1.66
CA LEU A 31 11.18 -4.60 -2.82
C LEU A 31 11.75 -5.25 -4.09
N GLN A 32 13.04 -5.05 -4.37
CA GLN A 32 13.72 -5.69 -5.49
C GLN A 32 13.67 -7.22 -5.41
N THR A 33 13.79 -7.78 -4.20
CA THR A 33 13.68 -9.23 -3.98
C THR A 33 12.28 -9.73 -4.31
N THR A 34 11.25 -9.02 -3.87
CA THR A 34 9.85 -9.34 -4.21
C THR A 34 9.59 -9.27 -5.71
N LEU A 35 10.07 -8.21 -6.38
CA LEU A 35 9.94 -8.08 -7.84
C LEU A 35 10.64 -9.24 -8.57
N LYS A 36 11.84 -9.64 -8.13
CA LYS A 36 12.53 -10.82 -8.69
C LYS A 36 11.76 -12.11 -8.43
N ALA A 37 11.28 -12.35 -7.21
CA ALA A 37 10.54 -13.56 -6.82
C ALA A 37 9.17 -13.68 -7.53
N THR A 38 8.60 -12.55 -7.94
CA THR A 38 7.35 -12.47 -8.69
C THR A 38 7.56 -12.43 -10.21
N GLN A 39 8.80 -12.49 -10.69
CA GLN A 39 9.17 -12.29 -12.10
C GLN A 39 8.67 -10.96 -12.67
N ASN A 40 8.61 -9.94 -11.82
CA ASN A 40 8.09 -8.61 -12.13
C ASN A 40 6.66 -8.63 -12.71
N ALA A 41 5.77 -9.44 -12.13
CA ALA A 41 4.36 -9.49 -12.51
C ALA A 41 3.64 -8.13 -12.45
N VAL A 42 4.13 -7.22 -11.61
CA VAL A 42 3.65 -5.84 -11.47
C VAL A 42 3.89 -5.00 -12.73
N GLY A 43 4.96 -5.27 -13.48
CA GLY A 43 5.31 -4.50 -14.68
C GLY A 43 5.86 -3.08 -14.39
N MET A 44 6.42 -2.87 -13.20
CA MET A 44 7.09 -1.63 -12.79
C MET A 44 8.51 -1.94 -12.32
N SER A 45 9.43 -1.03 -12.57
CA SER A 45 10.77 -1.10 -12.00
C SER A 45 10.77 -0.73 -10.52
N ALA A 46 11.81 -1.14 -9.79
CA ALA A 46 11.98 -0.71 -8.39
C ALA A 46 12.06 0.82 -8.29
N SER A 47 12.71 1.49 -9.25
CA SER A 47 12.78 2.96 -9.29
C SER A 47 11.41 3.61 -9.40
N GLU A 48 10.52 3.08 -10.24
CA GLU A 48 9.17 3.63 -10.41
C GLU A 48 8.32 3.46 -9.14
N LEU A 49 8.54 2.41 -8.37
CA LEU A 49 7.90 2.21 -7.06
C LEU A 49 8.49 3.17 -6.02
N LEU A 50 9.81 3.38 -6.00
CA LEU A 50 10.42 4.38 -5.13
C LEU A 50 9.94 5.81 -5.43
N ASP A 51 9.79 6.14 -6.72
CA ASP A 51 9.24 7.43 -7.14
C ASP A 51 7.76 7.58 -6.72
N LEU A 52 6.99 6.48 -6.77
CA LEU A 52 5.61 6.45 -6.28
C LEU A 52 5.58 6.67 -4.75
N ALA A 53 6.40 5.96 -3.99
CA ALA A 53 6.54 6.14 -2.55
C ALA A 53 6.96 7.58 -2.17
N ASP A 54 7.95 8.15 -2.89
CA ASP A 54 8.37 9.54 -2.70
C ASP A 54 7.26 10.56 -3.00
N SER A 55 6.42 10.27 -4.01
CA SER A 55 5.27 11.12 -4.32
C SER A 55 4.19 11.06 -3.23
N LEU A 56 3.95 9.87 -2.66
CA LEU A 56 2.92 9.63 -1.67
C LEU A 56 3.31 10.09 -0.27
N GLN A 57 4.59 10.00 0.13
CA GLN A 57 5.03 10.52 1.43
C GLN A 57 4.84 12.04 1.56
N LYS A 58 4.84 12.77 0.44
CA LYS A 58 4.64 14.23 0.42
C LYS A 58 3.21 14.65 0.69
N VAL A 59 2.25 13.73 0.51
CA VAL A 59 0.81 14.00 0.60
C VAL A 59 0.10 13.13 1.64
N THR A 60 0.82 12.23 2.32
CA THR A 60 0.30 11.35 3.36
C THR A 60 1.12 11.50 4.65
N ALA A 61 0.66 10.91 5.75
CA ALA A 61 1.39 10.90 7.01
C ALA A 61 2.43 9.76 7.11
N TYR A 62 2.61 8.98 6.04
CA TYR A 62 3.48 7.81 6.02
C TYR A 62 4.84 8.16 5.42
N SER A 63 5.89 7.54 5.97
CA SER A 63 7.25 7.61 5.40
C SER A 63 7.35 6.82 4.10
N ASP A 64 8.32 7.17 3.25
CA ASP A 64 8.67 6.39 2.07
C ASP A 64 8.94 4.90 2.40
N GLN A 65 9.61 4.62 3.52
CA GLN A 65 9.89 3.25 3.97
C GLN A 65 8.63 2.42 4.24
N GLU A 66 7.62 3.03 4.88
CA GLU A 66 6.33 2.39 5.12
C GLU A 66 5.58 2.14 3.81
N ILE A 67 5.61 3.11 2.89
CA ILE A 67 4.95 3.00 1.60
C ILE A 67 5.62 1.94 0.73
N ILE A 68 6.96 1.86 0.71
CA ILE A 68 7.71 0.80 0.02
C ILE A 68 7.33 -0.58 0.56
N ALA A 69 7.11 -0.71 1.87
CA ALA A 69 6.65 -1.96 2.47
C ALA A 69 5.25 -2.35 1.96
N VAL A 70 4.33 -1.38 1.88
CA VAL A 70 2.99 -1.57 1.29
C VAL A 70 3.08 -2.01 -0.16
N GLU A 71 3.86 -1.32 -0.98
CA GLU A 71 4.07 -1.65 -2.40
C GLU A 71 4.65 -3.05 -2.57
N GLY A 72 5.58 -3.45 -1.69
CA GLY A 72 6.13 -4.81 -1.66
C GLY A 72 5.07 -5.88 -1.39
N ILE A 73 4.15 -5.63 -0.45
CA ILE A 73 3.05 -6.56 -0.14
C ILE A 73 2.10 -6.67 -1.33
N LEU A 74 1.71 -5.54 -1.92
CA LEU A 74 0.84 -5.52 -3.10
C LEU A 74 1.49 -6.22 -4.30
N ALA A 75 2.79 -6.00 -4.54
CA ALA A 75 3.54 -6.62 -5.63
C ALA A 75 3.64 -8.15 -5.47
N ALA A 76 3.70 -8.66 -4.24
CA ALA A 76 3.79 -10.09 -3.95
C ALA A 76 2.58 -10.89 -4.47
N THR A 77 1.41 -10.24 -4.63
CA THR A 77 0.18 -10.87 -5.14
C THR A 77 0.27 -11.36 -6.58
N ARG A 78 1.20 -10.79 -7.38
CA ARG A 78 1.31 -10.99 -8.84
C ARG A 78 0.05 -10.62 -9.65
N LYS A 79 -0.99 -10.09 -9.01
CA LYS A 79 -2.28 -9.74 -9.62
C LYS A 79 -2.55 -8.25 -9.66
N VAL A 80 -1.82 -7.48 -8.85
CA VAL A 80 -1.78 -6.02 -8.95
C VAL A 80 -0.78 -5.64 -10.04
N GLY A 81 -1.27 -5.08 -11.15
CA GLY A 81 -0.43 -4.60 -12.25
C GLY A 81 -0.11 -3.11 -12.13
N ARG A 82 0.75 -2.61 -13.03
CA ARG A 82 1.17 -1.21 -13.16
C ARG A 82 0.02 -0.21 -13.03
N ASP A 83 -1.07 -0.44 -13.73
CA ASP A 83 -2.21 0.50 -13.79
C ASP A 83 -3.07 0.49 -12.52
N VAL A 84 -2.89 -0.50 -11.65
CA VAL A 84 -3.63 -0.67 -10.40
C VAL A 84 -2.77 -0.28 -9.20
N MET A 85 -1.44 -0.44 -9.30
CA MET A 85 -0.50 -0.23 -8.20
C MET A 85 -0.63 1.15 -7.53
N PRO A 86 -0.61 2.30 -8.24
CA PRO A 86 -0.73 3.61 -7.59
C PRO A 86 -2.05 3.79 -6.82
N GLU A 87 -3.15 3.33 -7.40
CA GLU A 87 -4.48 3.43 -6.78
C GLU A 87 -4.61 2.47 -5.59
N ALA A 88 -4.05 1.26 -5.69
CA ALA A 88 -4.02 0.29 -4.60
C ALA A 88 -3.18 0.80 -3.43
N THR A 89 -1.97 1.32 -3.68
CA THR A 89 -1.13 1.90 -2.62
C THR A 89 -1.86 3.04 -1.92
N ASN A 90 -2.44 3.97 -2.69
CA ASN A 90 -3.20 5.09 -2.11
C ASN A 90 -4.41 4.61 -1.28
N ALA A 91 -5.15 3.61 -1.77
CA ALA A 91 -6.28 3.02 -1.06
C ALA A 91 -5.85 2.38 0.27
N VAL A 92 -4.71 1.68 0.31
CA VAL A 92 -4.14 1.16 1.57
C VAL A 92 -3.87 2.28 2.55
N LEU A 93 -3.16 3.33 2.13
CA LEU A 93 -2.77 4.43 3.03
C LEU A 93 -4.00 5.15 3.59
N ASN A 94 -5.01 5.40 2.76
CA ASN A 94 -6.27 6.01 3.22
C ASN A 94 -7.04 5.07 4.16
N MET A 95 -7.08 3.77 3.85
CA MET A 95 -7.75 2.77 4.69
C MET A 95 -7.09 2.70 6.07
N ALA A 96 -5.77 2.55 6.10
CA ALA A 96 -4.97 2.52 7.32
C ALA A 96 -5.18 3.78 8.17
N ALA A 97 -5.18 4.96 7.55
CA ALA A 97 -5.42 6.23 8.23
C ALA A 97 -6.86 6.34 8.78
N ALA A 98 -7.85 5.85 8.03
CA ALA A 98 -9.26 5.93 8.42
C ALA A 98 -9.61 5.02 9.60
N ILE A 99 -9.05 3.81 9.64
CA ILE A 99 -9.34 2.82 10.69
C ILE A 99 -8.32 2.85 11.84
N GLY A 100 -7.22 3.60 11.70
CA GLY A 100 -6.17 3.74 12.70
C GLY A 100 -5.31 2.48 12.85
N GLU A 101 -5.09 1.74 11.76
CA GLU A 101 -4.28 0.52 11.75
C GLU A 101 -2.95 0.73 11.01
N GLU A 102 -1.99 -0.17 11.24
CA GLU A 102 -0.74 -0.26 10.51
C GLU A 102 -0.96 -0.42 8.99
N ALA A 103 -0.25 0.37 8.19
CA ALA A 103 -0.39 0.37 6.73
C ALA A 103 -0.07 -0.99 6.10
N THR A 104 0.85 -1.76 6.69
CA THR A 104 1.20 -3.11 6.20
C THR A 104 0.09 -4.13 6.41
N LEU A 105 -0.64 -4.08 7.53
CA LEU A 105 -1.80 -4.95 7.76
C LEU A 105 -2.96 -4.59 6.82
N ALA A 106 -3.19 -3.30 6.63
CA ALA A 106 -4.12 -2.80 5.62
C ALA A 106 -3.72 -3.27 4.21
N ALA A 107 -2.43 -3.26 3.89
CA ALA A 107 -1.91 -3.75 2.61
C ALA A 107 -2.17 -5.24 2.40
N GLU A 108 -1.96 -6.08 3.43
CA GLU A 108 -2.18 -7.53 3.34
C GLU A 108 -3.65 -7.86 3.02
N ARG A 109 -4.59 -7.17 3.69
CA ARG A 109 -6.02 -7.37 3.45
C ARG A 109 -6.44 -6.90 2.06
N LEU A 110 -5.99 -5.72 1.63
CA LEU A 110 -6.29 -5.25 0.28
C LEU A 110 -5.62 -6.12 -0.78
N ALA A 111 -4.39 -6.58 -0.55
CA ALA A 111 -3.68 -7.50 -1.42
C ALA A 111 -4.48 -8.79 -1.65
N GLN A 112 -5.07 -9.35 -0.58
CA GLN A 112 -5.93 -10.53 -0.67
C GLN A 112 -7.21 -10.23 -1.47
N ALA A 113 -7.90 -9.12 -1.17
CA ALA A 113 -9.08 -8.69 -1.92
C ALA A 113 -8.80 -8.49 -3.41
N LEU A 114 -7.65 -7.92 -3.77
CA LEU A 114 -7.28 -7.67 -5.16
C LEU A 114 -6.76 -8.92 -5.88
N ALA A 115 -6.31 -9.94 -5.15
CA ALA A 115 -5.85 -11.20 -5.74
C ALA A 115 -7.02 -12.01 -6.34
N ASP A 116 -8.17 -12.02 -5.66
CA ASP A 116 -9.44 -12.54 -6.17
C ASP A 116 -10.64 -11.68 -5.72
N PRO A 117 -10.97 -10.60 -6.46
CA PRO A 117 -12.05 -9.69 -6.11
C PRO A 117 -13.42 -10.33 -5.89
N ALA A 118 -13.74 -11.44 -6.55
CA ALA A 118 -15.03 -12.12 -6.36
C ALA A 118 -15.03 -13.06 -5.14
N GLY A 119 -13.90 -13.72 -4.89
CA GLY A 119 -13.74 -14.72 -3.82
C GLY A 119 -13.36 -14.13 -2.46
N GLU A 120 -12.64 -13.01 -2.44
CA GLU A 120 -11.98 -12.46 -1.26
C GLU A 120 -12.60 -11.15 -0.77
N ILE A 121 -13.87 -10.88 -1.12
CA ILE A 121 -14.58 -9.65 -0.66
C ILE A 121 -14.61 -9.57 0.87
N GLU A 122 -14.71 -10.71 1.57
CA GLU A 122 -14.74 -10.75 3.04
C GLU A 122 -13.43 -10.21 3.66
N SER A 123 -12.29 -10.26 2.97
CA SER A 123 -11.03 -9.67 3.47
C SER A 123 -11.12 -8.15 3.67
N LEU A 124 -11.97 -7.46 2.89
CA LEU A 124 -12.24 -6.03 3.06
C LEU A 124 -13.00 -5.74 4.36
N LYS A 125 -13.89 -6.65 4.76
CA LYS A 125 -14.66 -6.53 6.01
C LYS A 125 -13.77 -6.65 7.24
N GLU A 126 -12.74 -7.49 7.17
CA GLU A 126 -11.71 -7.55 8.21
C GLU A 126 -10.93 -6.23 8.30
N ALA A 127 -10.80 -5.51 7.18
CA ALA A 127 -10.24 -4.16 7.12
C ALA A 127 -11.23 -3.04 7.49
N GLY A 128 -12.42 -3.39 7.99
CA GLY A 128 -13.46 -2.43 8.37
C GLY A 128 -14.27 -1.87 7.20
N ILE A 129 -14.07 -2.38 5.98
CA ILE A 129 -14.79 -1.94 4.77
C ILE A 129 -15.88 -2.95 4.43
N GLN A 130 -17.14 -2.54 4.56
CA GLN A 130 -18.29 -3.43 4.36
C GLN A 130 -19.03 -3.11 3.07
N LEU A 131 -18.67 -3.78 1.98
CA LEU A 131 -19.48 -3.71 0.76
C LEU A 131 -20.89 -4.23 1.02
N THR A 132 -21.90 -3.53 0.48
CA THR A 132 -23.28 -4.01 0.44
C THR A 132 -23.40 -5.29 -0.41
N GLU A 133 -24.49 -6.03 -0.25
CA GLU A 133 -24.79 -7.19 -1.12
C GLU A 133 -24.77 -6.79 -2.60
N ALA A 134 -25.40 -5.66 -2.94
CA ALA A 134 -25.43 -5.15 -4.31
C ALA A 134 -24.04 -4.78 -4.86
N GLN A 135 -23.17 -4.16 -4.04
CA GLN A 135 -21.79 -3.87 -4.44
C GLN A 135 -20.99 -5.16 -4.62
N SER A 136 -21.19 -6.14 -3.74
CA SER A 136 -20.50 -7.43 -3.81
C SER A 136 -20.91 -8.24 -5.04
N GLU A 137 -22.21 -8.29 -5.35
CA GLU A 137 -22.73 -8.90 -6.57
C GLU A 137 -22.21 -8.20 -7.82
N ASN A 138 -22.12 -6.86 -7.80
CA ASN A 138 -21.56 -6.10 -8.90
C ASN A 138 -20.08 -6.46 -9.14
N VAL A 139 -19.26 -6.55 -8.09
CA VAL A 139 -17.85 -6.97 -8.20
C VAL A 139 -17.74 -8.36 -8.81
N LYS A 140 -18.54 -9.32 -8.32
CA LYS A 140 -18.58 -10.70 -8.85
C LYS A 140 -18.97 -10.73 -10.33
N GLY A 141 -20.09 -10.08 -10.67
CA GLY A 141 -20.58 -10.03 -12.04
C GLY A 141 -19.61 -9.33 -13.00
N VAL A 142 -18.92 -8.28 -12.55
CA VAL A 142 -17.91 -7.60 -13.36
C VAL A 142 -16.64 -8.43 -13.52
N GLN A 143 -16.21 -9.17 -12.50
CA GLN A 143 -15.09 -10.10 -12.62
C GLN A 143 -15.40 -11.20 -13.65
N GLU A 144 -16.60 -11.78 -13.60
CA GLU A 144 -17.03 -12.82 -14.53
C GLU A 144 -17.10 -12.34 -15.99
N GLN A 145 -17.59 -11.11 -16.21
CA GLN A 145 -17.81 -10.57 -17.55
C GLN A 145 -16.59 -9.85 -18.13
N ASN A 146 -15.84 -9.13 -17.30
CA ASN A 146 -14.81 -8.17 -17.73
C ASN A 146 -13.43 -8.45 -17.10
N GLY A 147 -13.29 -9.53 -16.34
CA GLY A 147 -12.05 -9.97 -15.73
C GLY A 147 -11.65 -9.25 -14.45
N ILE A 148 -10.58 -9.75 -13.83
CA ILE A 148 -10.06 -9.31 -12.52
C ILE A 148 -9.74 -7.82 -12.49
N TYR A 149 -9.10 -7.28 -13.54
CA TYR A 149 -8.71 -5.86 -13.58
C TYR A 149 -9.90 -4.91 -13.38
N SER A 150 -11.02 -5.19 -14.06
CA SER A 150 -12.23 -4.38 -13.97
C SER A 150 -12.84 -4.45 -12.56
N ALA A 151 -12.79 -5.63 -11.94
CA ALA A 151 -13.26 -5.84 -10.58
C ALA A 151 -12.37 -5.15 -9.53
N GLN A 152 -11.05 -5.20 -9.69
CA GLN A 152 -10.09 -4.46 -8.86
C GLN A 152 -10.38 -2.96 -8.86
N LYS A 153 -10.65 -2.37 -10.04
CA LYS A 153 -11.01 -0.95 -10.16
C LYS A 153 -12.30 -0.60 -9.42
N ILE A 154 -13.30 -1.48 -9.44
CA ILE A 154 -14.54 -1.28 -8.68
C ILE A 154 -14.24 -1.30 -7.18
N ILE A 155 -13.55 -2.32 -6.68
CA ILE A 155 -13.17 -2.40 -5.26
C ILE A 155 -12.46 -1.13 -4.82
N LEU A 156 -11.42 -0.70 -5.56
CA LEU A 156 -10.66 0.49 -5.23
C LEU A 156 -11.51 1.77 -5.24
N LYS A 157 -12.47 1.88 -6.16
CA LYS A 157 -13.42 2.99 -6.20
C LYS A 157 -14.34 2.99 -4.98
N GLU A 158 -14.87 1.84 -4.57
CA GLU A 158 -15.71 1.74 -3.38
C GLU A 158 -14.92 2.15 -2.13
N ILE A 159 -13.67 1.65 -1.98
CA ILE A 159 -12.77 2.01 -0.87
C ILE A 159 -12.48 3.52 -0.85
N ALA A 160 -12.20 4.13 -2.00
CA ALA A 160 -11.99 5.58 -2.09
C ALA A 160 -13.23 6.38 -1.63
N GLY A 161 -14.44 5.86 -1.88
CA GLY A 161 -15.69 6.47 -1.41
C GLY A 161 -15.90 6.38 0.10
N TYR A 162 -15.37 5.35 0.77
CA TYR A 162 -15.46 5.19 2.22
C TYR A 162 -14.78 6.33 2.98
N GLY A 163 -13.63 6.80 2.49
CA GLY A 163 -12.89 7.92 3.09
C GLY A 163 -13.66 9.25 3.12
N TYR A 164 -14.67 9.45 2.26
CA TYR A 164 -15.46 10.69 2.22
C TYR A 164 -16.72 10.65 3.11
N SER A 165 -17.19 9.47 3.52
CA SER A 165 -18.47 9.35 4.23
C SER A 165 -18.33 9.46 5.76
N HIS A 166 -17.11 9.43 6.28
CA HIS A 166 -16.82 9.35 7.72
C HIS A 166 -15.93 10.50 8.24
N CYS A 167 -15.74 11.56 7.46
CA CYS A 167 -15.12 12.82 7.90
C CYS A 167 -16.16 13.87 8.30
#